data_AF-A0A6P7FWD8-F1
#
_entry.id   AF-A0A6P7FWD8-F1
#
_cell.length_a   1.000
_cell.length_b   1.000
_cell.length_c   1.000
_cell.angle_alpha   90.00
_cell.angle_beta   90.00
_cell.angle_gamma   90.00
#
_symmetry.space_group_name_H-M   'P 1'
#
loop_
_entity.id
_entity.type
_entity.pdbx_description
1 polymer ?
#
loop_
_entity_poly.entity_id
_entity_poly.type
_entity_poly.pdbx_seq_one_letter_code
_entity_poly.pdbx_strand_id
1 'polypeptide(L)'
;MQAALPCPQRDSFSFYYVSKLSVYNLTLYDLKSTEAMCFMWHEGLAHAHRGANEVGSCVLNYLQSVNAKNTEMVDVVFYTDNCFGQNKNPFVFALYIYAVSILENIRSGKYTTQYYRDFYANL
;
A
#
# COMPACT_ATOMS: atom_id res chain seq x y z
N MET A 1 4.61 3.97 -2.64
CA MET A 1 4.76 5.39 -2.26
C MET A 1 3.38 5.96 -1.97
N GLN A 2 3.17 6.60 -0.81
CA GLN A 2 1.90 7.24 -0.47
C GLN A 2 1.93 8.73 -0.85
N ALA A 3 0.99 9.17 -1.69
CA ALA A 3 0.89 10.57 -2.13
C ALA A 3 -0.14 11.34 -1.30
N ALA A 4 0.11 12.64 -1.11
CA ALA A 4 -0.82 13.57 -0.48
C ALA A 4 -1.33 14.58 -1.49
N LEU A 5 -2.64 14.62 -1.67
CA LEU A 5 -3.35 15.44 -2.64
C LEU A 5 -4.18 16.47 -1.87
N PRO A 6 -3.82 17.76 -1.92
CA PRO A 6 -4.66 18.79 -1.32
C PRO A 6 -5.92 18.98 -2.17
N CYS A 7 -7.10 18.79 -1.58
CA CYS A 7 -8.39 18.99 -2.24
C CYS A 7 -9.18 20.11 -1.55
N PRO A 8 -9.90 20.95 -2.31
CA PRO A 8 -10.03 20.99 -3.77
C PRO A 8 -8.86 21.72 -4.48
N GLN A 9 -8.50 21.27 -5.69
CA GLN A 9 -7.54 21.97 -6.56
C GLN A 9 -8.28 22.82 -7.60
N ARG A 10 -7.98 24.12 -7.65
CA ARG A 10 -8.42 25.05 -8.71
C ARG A 10 -7.46 26.25 -8.81
N ASP A 11 -7.20 26.70 -10.03
CA ASP A 11 -6.32 27.84 -10.35
C ASP A 11 -7.02 29.20 -10.21
N SER A 12 -7.79 29.40 -9.14
CA SER A 12 -8.44 30.68 -8.88
C SER A 12 -7.94 31.27 -7.56
N PHE A 13 -7.55 32.54 -7.58
CA PHE A 13 -7.01 33.27 -6.42
C PHE A 13 -7.91 33.22 -5.16
N SER A 14 -9.22 33.03 -5.32
CA SER A 14 -10.19 32.89 -4.21
C SER A 14 -9.97 31.65 -3.33
N PHE A 15 -9.33 30.60 -3.84
CA PHE A 15 -9.08 29.36 -3.09
C PHE A 15 -7.87 29.43 -2.15
N TYR A 16 -7.13 30.54 -2.13
CA TYR A 16 -6.03 30.76 -1.17
C TYR A 16 -6.54 30.83 0.28
N TYR A 17 -7.77 31.30 0.48
CA TYR A 17 -8.36 31.49 1.82
C TYR A 17 -9.19 30.30 2.31
N VAL A 18 -9.31 29.24 1.50
CA VAL A 18 -10.08 28.05 1.87
C VAL A 18 -9.13 26.99 2.41
N SER A 19 -9.46 26.41 3.56
CA SER A 19 -8.74 25.27 4.13
C SER A 19 -8.76 24.10 3.15
N LYS A 20 -7.57 23.61 2.76
CA LYS A 20 -7.43 22.46 1.88
C LYS A 20 -7.45 21.18 2.70
N LEU A 21 -8.31 20.25 2.32
CA LEU A 21 -8.39 18.92 2.89
C LEU A 21 -7.25 18.08 2.33
N SER A 22 -6.47 17.44 3.20
CA SER A 22 -5.46 16.48 2.76
C SER A 22 -6.11 15.12 2.43
N VAL A 23 -6.01 14.72 1.16
CA VAL A 23 -6.38 13.39 0.67
C VAL A 23 -5.13 12.54 0.50
N TYR A 24 -5.17 11.30 0.95
CA TYR A 24 -4.10 10.34 0.90
C TYR A 24 -4.39 9.30 -0.17
N ASN A 25 -3.37 8.95 -0.95
CA ASN A 25 -3.45 7.89 -1.96
C ASN A 25 -2.33 6.88 -1.74
N LEU A 26 -2.69 5.60 -1.60
CA LEU A 26 -1.78 4.46 -1.58
C LEU A 26 -2.04 3.60 -2.81
N THR A 27 -1.00 3.42 -3.64
CA THR A 27 -1.08 2.57 -4.81
C THR A 27 -0.29 1.28 -4.58
N LEU A 28 -0.97 0.15 -4.77
CA LEU A 28 -0.37 -1.18 -4.86
C LEU A 28 -0.36 -1.60 -6.32
N TYR A 29 0.78 -2.05 -6.81
CA TYR A 29 0.95 -2.47 -8.19
C TYR A 29 1.29 -3.96 -8.23
N ASP A 30 0.49 -4.73 -8.96
CA ASP A 30 0.75 -6.14 -9.22
C ASP A 30 1.62 -6.28 -10.48
N LEU A 31 2.84 -6.79 -10.31
CA LEU A 31 3.77 -7.01 -11.41
C LEU A 31 3.32 -8.12 -12.37
N LYS A 32 2.54 -9.11 -11.89
CA LYS A 32 2.09 -10.25 -12.70
C LYS A 32 0.86 -9.90 -13.52
N SER A 33 -0.14 -9.29 -12.88
CA SER A 33 -1.39 -8.88 -13.53
C SER A 33 -1.25 -7.57 -14.31
N THR A 34 -0.19 -6.78 -14.04
CA THR A 34 -0.01 -5.39 -14.52
C THR A 34 -1.16 -4.46 -14.10
N GLU A 35 -1.87 -4.83 -13.04
CA GLU A 35 -2.99 -4.07 -12.50
C GLU A 35 -2.55 -3.24 -11.30
N ALA A 36 -3.04 -2.00 -11.23
CA ALA A 36 -2.81 -1.11 -10.10
C ALA A 36 -4.10 -0.95 -9.29
N MET A 37 -4.02 -1.11 -7.97
CA MET A 37 -5.09 -0.77 -7.04
C MET A 37 -4.72 0.49 -6.26
N CYS A 38 -5.55 1.52 -6.38
CA CYS A 38 -5.39 2.80 -5.68
C CYS A 38 -6.40 2.90 -4.53
N PHE A 39 -5.89 3.05 -3.32
CA PHE A 39 -6.68 3.30 -2.11
C PHE A 39 -6.60 4.78 -1.78
N MET A 40 -7.75 5.46 -1.79
CA MET A 40 -7.85 6.88 -1.47
C MET A 40 -8.68 7.10 -0.21
N TRP A 41 -8.18 7.94 0.70
CA TRP A 41 -8.91 8.35 1.90
C TRP A 41 -8.57 9.79 2.28
N HIS A 42 -9.44 10.48 3.01
CA HIS A 42 -9.22 11.87 3.42
C HIS A 42 -9.02 11.99 4.93
N GLU A 43 -8.26 13.01 5.36
CA GLU A 43 -7.95 13.24 6.78
C GLU A 43 -9.16 13.47 7.68
N GLY A 44 -10.30 13.88 7.10
CA GLY A 44 -11.55 14.09 7.84
C GLY A 44 -12.25 12.81 8.32
N LEU A 45 -11.78 11.62 7.93
CA LEU A 45 -12.27 10.35 8.49
C LEU A 45 -11.60 10.10 9.84
N ALA A 46 -12.42 9.85 10.89
CA ALA A 46 -11.98 9.77 12.29
C ALA A 46 -10.86 8.74 12.58
N HIS A 47 -10.59 7.80 11.66
CA HIS A 47 -9.58 6.74 11.80
C HIS A 47 -8.64 6.65 10.60
N ALA A 48 -8.58 7.68 9.75
CA ALA A 48 -7.85 7.63 8.49
C ALA A 48 -6.64 8.59 8.51
N HIS A 49 -5.68 8.27 9.38
CA HIS A 49 -4.43 9.01 9.48
C HIS A 49 -3.42 8.56 8.42
N ARG A 50 -2.17 9.04 8.53
CA ARG A 50 -1.03 8.65 7.70
C ARG A 50 -0.18 7.53 8.33
N GLY A 51 -0.79 6.72 9.20
CA GLY A 51 -0.07 5.73 9.99
C GLY A 51 0.17 4.42 9.23
N ALA A 52 0.97 3.56 9.86
CA ALA A 52 1.23 2.21 9.36
C ALA A 52 0.00 1.29 9.45
N ASN A 53 -0.96 1.60 10.32
CA ASN A 53 -2.18 0.82 10.49
C ASN A 53 -3.12 0.98 9.28
N GLU A 54 -3.24 2.18 8.74
CA GLU A 54 -4.03 2.47 7.54
C GLU A 54 -3.42 1.80 6.31
N VAL A 55 -2.09 1.90 6.17
CA VAL A 55 -1.34 1.19 5.13
C VAL A 55 -1.54 -0.33 5.27
N GLY A 56 -1.41 -0.85 6.48
CA GLY A 56 -1.65 -2.25 6.79
C GLY A 56 -3.05 -2.72 6.39
N SER A 57 -4.07 -1.94 6.73
CA SER A 57 -5.48 -2.24 6.39
C SER A 57 -5.70 -2.28 4.88
N CYS A 58 -5.09 -1.37 4.13
CA CYS A 58 -5.14 -1.40 2.66
C CYS A 58 -4.46 -2.64 2.09
N VAL A 59 -3.29 -3.01 2.63
CA VAL A 59 -2.56 -4.23 2.23
C VAL A 59 -3.36 -5.49 2.55
N LEU A 60 -4.02 -5.55 3.72
CA LEU A 60 -4.86 -6.68 4.09
C LEU A 60 -6.08 -6.81 3.16
N ASN A 61 -6.76 -5.70 2.86
CA ASN A 61 -7.87 -5.69 1.90
C ASN A 61 -7.43 -6.19 0.51
N TYR A 62 -6.23 -5.77 0.06
CA TYR A 62 -5.65 -6.28 -1.17
C TYR A 62 -5.41 -7.80 -1.10
N LEU A 63 -4.79 -8.30 -0.04
CA LEU A 63 -4.51 -9.73 0.14
C LEU A 63 -5.79 -10.57 0.20
N GLN A 64 -6.83 -10.07 0.87
CA GLN A 64 -8.15 -10.71 0.87
C GLN A 64 -8.75 -10.76 -0.54
N SER A 65 -8.62 -9.70 -1.32
CA SER A 65 -9.08 -9.68 -2.72
C SER A 65 -8.31 -10.69 -3.59
N VAL A 66 -7.00 -10.85 -3.36
CA VAL A 66 -6.17 -11.85 -4.04
C VAL A 66 -6.57 -13.27 -3.64
N ASN A 67 -6.80 -13.51 -2.34
CA ASN A 67 -7.25 -14.80 -1.83
C ASN A 67 -8.63 -15.19 -2.38
N ALA A 68 -9.55 -14.23 -2.51
CA ALA A 68 -10.88 -14.47 -3.07
C ALA A 68 -10.87 -14.74 -4.59
N LYS A 69 -9.93 -14.13 -5.32
CA LYS A 69 -9.78 -14.31 -6.77
C LYS A 69 -9.09 -15.63 -7.16
N ASN A 70 -8.23 -16.17 -6.29
CA ASN A 70 -7.44 -17.35 -6.59
C ASN A 70 -7.96 -18.56 -5.82
N THR A 71 -8.24 -19.66 -6.52
CA THR A 71 -8.59 -20.96 -5.93
C THR A 71 -7.35 -21.79 -5.59
N GLU A 72 -6.21 -21.45 -6.21
CA GLU A 72 -4.93 -22.11 -5.98
C GLU A 72 -4.01 -21.26 -5.11
N MET A 73 -3.01 -21.92 -4.54
CA MET A 73 -2.06 -21.31 -3.63
C MET A 73 -1.09 -20.38 -4.38
N VAL A 74 -1.04 -19.12 -3.96
CA VAL A 74 -0.23 -18.06 -4.56
C VAL A 74 0.95 -17.70 -3.65
N ASP A 75 2.13 -17.57 -4.26
CA ASP A 75 3.32 -16.99 -3.62
C ASP A 75 3.31 -15.48 -3.85
N VAL A 76 3.35 -14.69 -2.77
CA VAL A 76 3.22 -13.22 -2.83
C VAL A 76 4.52 -12.60 -2.37
N VAL A 77 5.25 -11.97 -3.31
CA VAL A 77 6.48 -11.25 -2.99
C VAL A 77 6.17 -9.76 -2.86
N PHE A 78 6.45 -9.20 -1.68
CA PHE A 78 6.27 -7.78 -1.43
C PHE A 78 7.57 -7.04 -1.70
N TYR A 79 7.48 -6.07 -2.61
CA TYR A 79 8.54 -5.11 -2.89
C TYR A 79 8.17 -3.77 -2.28
N THR A 80 8.94 -3.35 -1.29
CA THR A 80 8.74 -2.06 -0.61
C THR A 80 10.02 -1.24 -0.67
N ASP A 81 9.87 0.08 -0.71
CA ASP A 81 10.99 0.98 -0.46
C ASP A 81 11.41 0.89 1.03
N ASN A 82 12.67 1.20 1.33
CA ASN A 82 13.21 1.14 2.70
C ASN A 82 12.76 2.33 3.58
N CYS A 83 11.57 2.90 3.34
CA CYS A 83 11.05 4.02 4.11
C CYS A 83 10.71 3.57 5.53
N PHE A 84 11.48 4.08 6.51
CA PHE A 84 11.41 3.63 7.90
C PHE A 84 10.04 3.83 8.56
N GLY A 85 9.36 4.93 8.27
CA GLY A 85 8.11 5.28 8.97
C GLY A 85 6.89 4.48 8.50
N GLN A 86 6.84 4.13 7.21
CA GLN A 86 5.67 3.49 6.60
C GLN A 86 5.88 2.00 6.34
N ASN A 87 7.02 1.64 5.75
CA ASN A 87 7.26 0.29 5.24
C ASN A 87 8.11 -0.56 6.19
N LYS A 88 8.99 0.05 6.99
CA LYS A 88 9.80 -0.65 8.01
C LYS A 88 9.17 -0.56 9.39
N ASN A 89 7.86 -0.80 9.44
CA ASN A 89 7.10 -0.78 10.68
C ASN A 89 6.80 -2.21 11.16
N PRO A 90 7.06 -2.56 12.44
CA PRO A 90 6.75 -3.88 12.98
C PRO A 90 5.26 -4.26 12.86
N PHE A 91 4.35 -3.28 12.85
CA PHE A 91 2.92 -3.53 12.65
C PHE A 91 2.62 -4.08 11.25
N VAL A 92 3.30 -3.56 10.22
CA VAL A 92 3.16 -4.06 8.84
C VAL A 92 3.72 -5.47 8.71
N PHE A 93 4.84 -5.75 9.38
CA PHE A 93 5.41 -7.10 9.43
C PHE A 93 4.49 -8.10 10.14
N ALA A 94 3.95 -7.74 11.31
CA ALA A 94 2.99 -8.55 12.03
C ALA A 94 1.72 -8.83 11.20
N LEU A 95 1.27 -7.84 10.41
CA LEU A 95 0.15 -7.99 9.50
C LEU A 95 0.42 -9.02 8.40
N TYR A 96 1.63 -9.07 7.84
CA TYR A 96 1.96 -10.10 6.86
C TYR A 96 1.91 -11.51 7.45
N ILE A 97 2.44 -11.70 8.66
CA ILE A 97 2.36 -12.98 9.37
C ILE A 97 0.90 -13.35 9.62
N TYR A 98 0.10 -12.40 10.10
CA TYR A 98 -1.33 -12.59 10.34
C TYR A 98 -2.07 -12.99 9.06
N ALA A 99 -1.81 -12.29 7.95
CA ALA A 99 -2.45 -12.57 6.67
C ALA A 99 -2.10 -13.97 6.15
N VAL A 100 -0.82 -14.39 6.24
CA VAL A 100 -0.39 -15.74 5.85
C VAL A 100 -1.01 -16.83 6.76
N SER A 101 -1.24 -16.53 8.04
CA SER A 101 -1.86 -17.49 8.96
C SER A 101 -3.35 -17.71 8.75
N ILE A 102 -4.06 -16.74 8.16
CA ILE A 102 -5.51 -16.76 7.99
C ILE A 102 -5.92 -17.08 6.56
N LEU A 103 -5.13 -16.65 5.58
CA LEU A 103 -5.46 -16.79 4.17
C LEU A 103 -4.87 -18.11 3.64
N GLU A 104 -5.75 -19.10 3.44
CA GLU A 104 -5.38 -20.47 3.04
C GLU A 104 -4.67 -20.53 1.67
N ASN A 105 -4.96 -19.57 0.77
CA ASN A 105 -4.41 -19.54 -0.58
C ASN A 105 -3.09 -18.76 -0.67
N ILE A 106 -2.46 -18.37 0.45
CA ILE A 106 -1.23 -17.56 0.45
C ILE A 106 -0.11 -18.28 1.22
N ARG A 107 0.98 -18.66 0.53
CA ARG A 107 2.00 -19.57 1.13
C ARG A 107 3.24 -18.88 1.70
N SER A 108 3.66 -17.74 1.16
CA SER A 108 4.88 -17.07 1.61
C SER A 108 4.85 -15.59 1.24
N GLY A 109 5.10 -14.74 2.22
CA GLY A 109 5.37 -13.33 2.03
C GLY A 109 6.87 -13.10 2.03
N LYS A 110 7.56 -13.23 0.89
CA LYS A 110 8.95 -12.77 0.82
C LYS A 110 8.95 -11.25 0.84
N TYR A 111 9.39 -10.67 1.95
CA TYR A 111 9.58 -9.22 2.08
C TYR A 111 10.98 -8.85 1.59
N THR A 112 11.08 -8.35 0.36
CA THR A 112 12.34 -7.85 -0.18
C THR A 112 12.34 -6.33 -0.09
N THR A 113 13.09 -5.80 0.86
CA THR A 113 13.48 -4.38 0.85
C THR A 113 14.55 -4.24 -0.23
N GLN A 114 14.16 -3.80 -1.43
CA GLN A 114 15.05 -3.90 -2.59
C GLN A 114 16.23 -2.93 -2.46
N TYR A 115 17.42 -3.47 -2.20
CA TYR A 115 18.66 -2.85 -2.65
C TYR A 115 18.71 -3.02 -4.18
N TYR A 116 18.86 -1.90 -4.88
CA TYR A 116 18.81 -1.75 -6.34
C TYR A 116 19.94 -2.43 -7.14
N ARG A 117 20.49 -3.58 -6.71
CA ARG A 117 21.72 -4.13 -7.33
C ARG A 117 21.59 -5.29 -8.31
N ASP A 118 20.50 -6.05 -8.35
CA ASP A 118 20.55 -7.34 -9.08
C ASP A 118 19.72 -7.41 -10.39
N PHE A 119 19.03 -6.34 -10.80
CA PHE A 119 18.20 -6.39 -12.01
C PHE A 119 18.90 -5.93 -13.32
N TYR A 120 20.15 -5.46 -13.24
CA TYR A 120 20.94 -5.07 -14.43
C TYR A 120 22.13 -6.01 -14.72
N ALA A 121 22.24 -7.15 -14.04
CA ALA A 121 23.40 -8.05 -14.21
C ALA A 121 23.28 -9.03 -15.39
N ASN A 122 22.18 -9.04 -16.16
CA ASN A 122 22.01 -9.92 -17.32
C ASN A 122 21.29 -9.21 -18.49
N LEU A 123 21.88 -8.12 -18.96
CA LEU A 123 21.60 -7.53 -20.27
C LEU A 123 22.91 -7.24 -20.97
#